data_AF-A0A2A2AG65-F1
#
_entry.id   AF-A0A2A2AG65-F1
#
_cell.length_a   1.000
_cell.length_b   1.000
_cell.length_c   1.000
_cell.angle_alpha   90.00
_cell.angle_beta   90.00
_cell.angle_gamma   90.00
#
_symmetry.space_group_name_H-M   'P 1'
#
loop_
_entity.id
_entity.type
_entity.pdbx_description
1 polymer ?
#
loop_
_entity_poly.entity_id
_entity_poly.type
_entity_poly.pdbx_seq_one_letter_code
_entity_poly.pdbx_strand_id
1 'polypeptide(L)'
;ELQLARSELARLTPLQAAGAASAGQLDQARSRAETARAQLAAARAEERVAQQGIEAARAQLQQGSSQAPDGAAAPVLAVRAPIDGQVLRRMQESATPVAAGQALLEIGDLSDLELEVEVLSADAVQLAPGMAAQVLRWGGPGQLQARVRRIEPAGFTKVSALGVQEQRTRVLLDITSARAQWQALGDAFHVEVEFITQQREQVLQVPASALFRSAEGWAVYRIEQGRARHTPVQIGLRAASAVQIEQGLQAGDTVVLQPDSQLHDGARVRSSGDGAV
;
A
#
# COMPACT_ATOMS: atom_id res chain seq x y z
N GLU A 1 -2.09 24.42 -19.44
CA GLU A 1 -1.64 23.02 -19.67
C GLU A 1 -2.67 21.97 -19.24
N LEU A 2 -3.08 21.90 -17.95
CA LEU A 2 -4.08 20.92 -17.49
C LEU A 2 -5.37 20.90 -18.34
N GLN A 3 -5.89 22.06 -18.71
CA GLN A 3 -7.12 22.17 -19.51
C GLN A 3 -6.96 21.55 -20.91
N LEU A 4 -5.78 21.71 -21.52
CA LEU A 4 -5.43 21.07 -22.80
C LEU A 4 -5.36 19.55 -22.63
N ALA A 5 -4.60 19.06 -21.64
CA ALA A 5 -4.46 17.63 -21.36
C ALA A 5 -5.81 16.95 -21.05
N ARG A 6 -6.70 17.62 -20.30
CA ARG A 6 -8.07 17.14 -20.05
C ARG A 6 -8.90 17.07 -21.32
N SER A 7 -8.84 18.09 -22.17
CA SER A 7 -9.59 18.11 -23.43
C SER A 7 -9.11 17.02 -24.42
N GLU A 8 -7.81 16.73 -24.42
CA GLU A 8 -7.22 15.66 -25.23
C GLU A 8 -7.66 14.28 -24.73
N LEU A 9 -7.59 14.06 -23.41
CA LEU A 9 -8.11 12.84 -22.78
C LEU A 9 -9.61 12.64 -23.06
N ALA A 10 -10.41 13.70 -22.91
CA ALA A 10 -11.85 13.66 -23.18
C ALA A 10 -12.17 13.36 -24.65
N ARG A 11 -11.30 13.77 -25.59
CA ARG A 11 -11.44 13.47 -27.03
C ARG A 11 -11.04 12.03 -27.34
N LEU A 12 -9.98 11.52 -26.72
CA LEU A 12 -9.45 10.17 -26.97
C LEU A 12 -10.29 9.06 -26.34
N THR A 13 -10.97 9.34 -25.22
CA THR A 13 -11.81 8.35 -24.52
C THR A 13 -12.91 7.74 -25.42
N PRO A 14 -13.77 8.52 -26.10
CA PRO A 14 -14.78 7.95 -27.01
C PRO A 14 -14.16 7.36 -28.29
N LEU A 15 -13.03 7.87 -28.76
CA LEU A 15 -12.34 7.33 -29.93
C LEU A 15 -11.75 5.94 -29.68
N GLN A 16 -11.26 5.68 -28.46
CA GLN A 16 -10.80 4.35 -28.06
C GLN A 16 -11.97 3.36 -27.96
N ALA A 17 -13.12 3.80 -27.42
CA ALA A 17 -14.34 2.98 -27.40
C ALA A 17 -14.87 2.66 -28.81
N ALA A 18 -14.64 3.55 -29.79
CA ALA A 18 -14.95 3.35 -31.20
C ALA A 18 -13.84 2.63 -32.00
N GLY A 19 -12.75 2.20 -31.38
CA GLY A 19 -11.62 1.53 -32.03
C GLY A 19 -10.72 2.44 -32.90
N ALA A 20 -10.93 3.76 -32.86
CA ALA A 20 -10.20 4.76 -33.64
C ALA A 20 -8.95 5.33 -32.93
N ALA A 21 -8.75 5.02 -31.65
CA ALA A 21 -7.56 5.38 -30.88
C ALA A 21 -7.00 4.15 -30.14
N SER A 22 -5.68 4.04 -30.03
CA SER A 22 -5.03 2.91 -29.36
C SER A 22 -5.08 3.04 -27.83
N ALA A 23 -5.01 1.90 -27.13
CA ALA A 23 -4.93 1.88 -25.66
C ALA A 23 -3.73 2.70 -25.14
N GLY A 24 -2.57 2.58 -25.81
CA GLY A 24 -1.37 3.34 -25.44
C GLY A 24 -1.52 4.86 -25.61
N GLN A 25 -2.28 5.33 -26.60
CA GLN A 25 -2.59 6.76 -26.76
C GLN A 25 -3.48 7.28 -25.62
N LEU A 26 -4.46 6.48 -25.19
CA LEU A 26 -5.33 6.85 -24.07
C LEU A 26 -4.57 6.88 -22.74
N ASP A 27 -3.70 5.90 -22.48
CA ASP A 27 -2.90 5.84 -21.26
C ASP A 27 -1.90 6.99 -21.19
N GLN A 28 -1.27 7.35 -22.32
CA GLN A 28 -0.40 8.53 -22.39
C GLN A 28 -1.19 9.83 -22.10
N ALA A 29 -2.40 9.97 -22.65
CA ALA A 29 -3.24 11.13 -22.39
C ALA A 29 -3.71 11.21 -20.93
N ARG A 30 -4.02 10.06 -20.31
CA ARG A 30 -4.35 9.97 -18.87
C ARG A 30 -3.18 10.42 -18.01
N SER A 31 -2.01 9.83 -18.23
CA SER A 31 -0.79 10.15 -17.46
C SER A 31 -0.41 11.64 -17.58
N ARG A 32 -0.54 12.23 -18.78
CA ARG A 32 -0.35 13.67 -18.97
C ARG A 32 -1.36 14.51 -18.19
N ALA A 33 -2.63 14.14 -18.19
CA ALA A 33 -3.66 14.86 -17.45
C ALA A 33 -3.46 14.79 -15.93
N GLU A 34 -3.02 13.64 -15.41
CA GLU A 34 -2.68 13.46 -14.00
C GLU A 34 -1.45 14.27 -13.61
N THR A 35 -0.39 14.23 -14.40
CA THR A 35 0.83 15.01 -14.17
C THR A 35 0.53 16.51 -14.19
N ALA A 36 -0.21 16.99 -15.18
CA ALA A 36 -0.61 18.40 -15.26
C ALA A 36 -1.53 18.82 -14.09
N ARG A 37 -2.30 17.87 -13.52
CA ARG A 37 -3.13 18.13 -12.33
C ARG A 37 -2.27 18.25 -11.08
N ALA A 38 -1.30 17.35 -10.91
CA ALA A 38 -0.34 17.40 -9.81
C ALA A 38 0.50 18.68 -9.86
N GLN A 39 0.99 19.08 -11.04
CA GLN A 39 1.71 20.34 -11.24
C GLN A 39 0.87 21.57 -10.90
N LEU A 40 -0.41 21.61 -11.31
CA LEU A 40 -1.30 22.71 -10.93
C LEU A 40 -1.54 22.76 -9.42
N ALA A 41 -1.69 21.59 -8.76
CA ALA A 41 -1.85 21.51 -7.32
C ALA A 41 -0.60 22.05 -6.59
N ALA A 42 0.60 21.66 -7.05
CA ALA A 42 1.88 22.16 -6.54
C ALA A 42 2.01 23.69 -6.73
N ALA A 43 1.77 24.19 -7.95
CA ALA A 43 1.85 25.62 -8.25
C ALA A 43 0.86 26.46 -7.41
N ARG A 44 -0.36 25.94 -7.17
CA ARG A 44 -1.33 26.59 -6.28
C ARG A 44 -0.95 26.53 -4.81
N ALA A 45 -0.18 25.52 -4.39
CA ALA A 45 0.39 25.48 -3.05
C ALA A 45 1.50 26.52 -2.91
N GLU A 46 2.39 26.61 -3.89
CA GLU A 46 3.44 27.64 -3.95
C GLU A 46 2.87 29.06 -3.98
N GLU A 47 1.82 29.30 -4.78
CA GLU A 47 1.12 30.60 -4.82
C GLU A 47 0.57 30.97 -3.44
N ARG A 48 -0.06 30.02 -2.73
CA ARG A 48 -0.55 30.25 -1.36
C ARG A 48 0.58 30.59 -0.40
N VAL A 49 1.70 29.87 -0.48
CA VAL A 49 2.89 30.17 0.35
C VAL A 49 3.44 31.56 0.02
N ALA A 50 3.51 31.94 -1.25
CA ALA A 50 3.98 33.26 -1.68
C ALA A 50 3.04 34.39 -1.21
N GLN A 51 1.72 34.20 -1.34
CA GLN A 51 0.73 35.15 -0.84
C GLN A 51 0.84 35.33 0.68
N GLN A 52 0.98 34.24 1.43
CA GLN A 52 1.23 34.28 2.88
C GLN A 52 2.55 35.00 3.20
N GLY A 53 3.60 34.81 2.41
CA GLY A 53 4.86 35.54 2.52
C GLY A 53 4.69 37.05 2.32
N ILE A 54 3.88 37.47 1.34
CA ILE A 54 3.55 38.89 1.10
C ILE A 54 2.75 39.46 2.29
N GLU A 55 1.79 38.72 2.81
CA GLU A 55 1.01 39.14 3.99
C GLU A 55 1.90 39.27 5.23
N ALA A 56 2.81 38.32 5.47
CA ALA A 56 3.78 38.39 6.55
C ALA A 56 4.72 39.59 6.40
N ALA A 57 5.25 39.83 5.19
CA ALA A 57 6.11 40.99 4.91
C ALA A 57 5.36 42.32 5.09
N ARG A 58 4.08 42.40 4.70
CA ARG A 58 3.21 43.56 4.94
C ARG A 58 2.97 43.78 6.43
N ALA A 59 2.72 42.73 7.20
CA ALA A 59 2.55 42.82 8.65
C ALA A 59 3.83 43.33 9.32
N GLN A 60 5.00 42.89 8.86
CA GLN A 60 6.29 43.34 9.37
C GLN A 60 6.57 44.83 9.04
N LEU A 61 6.21 45.29 7.83
CA LEU A 61 6.27 46.71 7.48
C LEU A 61 5.31 47.55 8.33
N GLN A 62 4.10 47.06 8.60
CA GLN A 62 3.14 47.74 9.49
C GLN A 62 3.66 47.84 10.92
N GLN A 63 4.28 46.79 11.46
CA GLN A 63 4.94 46.83 12.77
C GLN A 63 6.14 47.79 12.79
N GLY A 64 6.95 47.83 11.72
CA GLY A 64 8.08 48.77 11.61
C GLY A 64 7.65 50.24 11.43
N SER A 65 6.50 50.49 10.82
CA SER A 65 5.91 51.85 10.68
C SER A 65 5.08 52.28 11.90
N SER A 66 4.69 51.32 12.75
CA SER A 66 3.96 51.56 13.99
C SER A 66 4.94 51.59 15.17
N GLN A 67 5.74 52.66 15.26
CA GLN A 67 6.10 53.17 16.59
C GLN A 67 4.81 53.73 17.21
N ALA A 68 3.92 52.83 17.62
CA ALA A 68 2.71 53.21 18.33
C ALA A 68 3.13 53.76 19.71
N PRO A 69 2.54 54.88 20.15
CA PRO A 69 2.81 55.45 21.46
C PRO A 69 2.49 54.42 22.55
N ASP A 70 3.31 54.43 23.61
CA ASP A 70 3.24 53.54 24.78
C ASP A 70 1.79 53.15 25.15
N GLY A 71 1.42 51.87 24.94
CA GLY A 71 0.21 51.28 25.52
C GLY A 71 -0.80 50.63 24.56
N ALA A 72 -0.65 50.74 23.23
CA ALA A 72 -1.49 49.97 22.32
C ALA A 72 -0.97 48.53 22.19
N ALA A 73 -1.77 47.54 22.61
CA ALA A 73 -1.44 46.12 22.45
C ALA A 73 -1.10 45.84 20.98
N ALA A 74 0.07 45.22 20.74
CA ALA A 74 0.53 44.90 19.39
C ALA A 74 -0.56 44.15 18.61
N PRO A 75 -0.76 44.45 17.31
CA PRO A 75 -1.78 43.79 16.51
C PRO A 75 -1.55 42.28 16.51
N VAL A 76 -2.56 41.52 16.95
CA VAL A 76 -2.54 40.05 16.95
C VAL A 76 -2.70 39.56 15.52
N LEU A 77 -1.68 38.89 14.99
CA LEU A 77 -1.74 38.25 13.67
C LEU A 77 -2.41 36.87 13.80
N ALA A 78 -3.57 36.70 13.19
CA ALA A 78 -4.27 35.41 13.15
C ALA A 78 -3.72 34.53 12.02
N VAL A 79 -2.98 33.48 12.37
CA VAL A 79 -2.52 32.46 11.43
C VAL A 79 -3.62 31.41 11.24
N ARG A 80 -4.07 31.20 10.00
CA ARG A 80 -5.15 30.26 9.66
C ARG A 80 -4.60 28.96 9.07
N ALA A 81 -5.30 27.85 9.33
CA ALA A 81 -5.01 26.58 8.69
C ALA A 81 -5.18 26.69 7.16
N PRO A 82 -4.25 26.17 6.35
CA PRO A 82 -4.33 26.24 4.88
C PRO A 82 -5.22 25.16 4.26
N ILE A 83 -5.62 24.16 5.04
CA ILE A 83 -6.51 23.05 4.65
C ILE A 83 -7.48 22.73 5.80
N ASP A 84 -8.59 22.09 5.47
CA ASP A 84 -9.39 21.35 6.44
C ASP A 84 -8.65 20.07 6.81
N GLY A 85 -8.70 19.66 8.07
CA GLY A 85 -8.00 18.46 8.54
C GLY A 85 -7.88 18.40 10.05
N GLN A 86 -6.97 17.54 10.49
CA GLN A 86 -6.67 17.33 11.91
C GLN A 86 -5.23 17.73 12.20
N VAL A 87 -4.98 18.25 13.41
CA VAL A 87 -3.62 18.54 13.87
C VAL A 87 -2.92 17.21 14.15
N LEU A 88 -1.96 16.85 13.31
CA LEU A 88 -1.16 15.63 13.43
C LEU A 88 -0.04 15.81 14.45
N ARG A 89 0.62 16.98 14.42
CA ARG A 89 1.74 17.28 15.31
C ARG A 89 1.72 18.74 15.73
N ARG A 90 2.05 18.97 17.01
CA ARG A 90 2.30 20.30 17.55
C ARG A 90 3.80 20.45 17.79
N MET A 91 4.46 21.26 16.97
CA MET A 91 5.92 21.46 17.04
C MET A 91 6.27 22.55 18.07
N GLN A 92 5.42 23.57 18.18
CA GLN A 92 5.55 24.61 19.19
C GLN A 92 4.39 24.52 20.18
N GLU A 93 4.72 24.31 21.45
CA GLU A 93 3.78 24.42 22.55
C GLU A 93 3.96 25.80 23.21
N SER A 94 2.87 26.43 23.60
CA SER A 94 2.85 27.74 24.31
C SER A 94 3.06 29.00 23.45
N ALA A 95 2.77 30.15 24.07
CA ALA A 95 2.93 31.49 23.50
C ALA A 95 4.38 31.99 23.67
N THR A 96 5.31 31.37 22.94
CA THR A 96 6.70 31.84 22.85
C THR A 96 6.90 32.70 21.60
N PRO A 97 7.94 33.56 21.56
CA PRO A 97 8.36 34.20 20.32
C PRO A 97 8.68 33.14 19.26
N VAL A 98 8.22 33.36 18.03
CA VAL A 98 8.47 32.48 16.88
C VAL A 98 9.00 33.32 15.73
N ALA A 99 9.89 32.74 14.93
CA ALA A 99 10.41 33.39 13.74
C ALA A 99 9.41 33.30 12.58
N ALA A 100 9.45 34.26 11.65
CA ALA A 100 8.68 34.16 10.41
C ALA A 100 9.10 32.90 9.63
N GLY A 101 8.10 32.12 9.18
CA GLY A 101 8.32 30.86 8.48
C GLY A 101 8.61 29.66 9.39
N GLN A 102 8.68 29.84 10.72
CA GLN A 102 8.81 28.72 11.65
C GLN A 102 7.53 27.85 11.63
N ALA A 103 7.70 26.54 11.44
CA ALA A 103 6.61 25.58 11.50
C ALA A 103 6.07 25.46 12.94
N LEU A 104 4.76 25.63 13.12
CA LEU A 104 4.09 25.61 14.42
C LEU A 104 3.30 24.30 14.63
N LEU A 105 2.51 23.95 13.62
CA LEU A 105 1.59 22.81 13.61
C LEU A 105 1.73 22.08 12.28
N GLU A 106 1.48 20.77 12.32
CA GLU A 106 1.34 19.91 11.16
C GLU A 106 -0.13 19.49 11.08
N ILE A 107 -0.78 19.77 9.95
CA ILE A 107 -2.20 19.50 9.73
C ILE A 107 -2.32 18.58 8.53
N GLY A 108 -3.12 17.52 8.65
CA GLY A 108 -3.35 16.56 7.57
C GLY A 108 -4.82 16.17 7.44
N ASP A 109 -5.21 15.81 6.22
CA ASP A 109 -6.53 15.27 5.92
C ASP A 109 -6.48 13.73 6.00
N LEU A 110 -7.05 13.16 7.07
CA LEU A 110 -7.13 11.71 7.24
C LEU A 110 -8.11 11.02 6.27
N SER A 111 -8.80 11.76 5.40
CA SER A 111 -9.60 11.18 4.32
C SER A 111 -8.77 10.80 3.10
N ASP A 112 -7.54 11.31 2.98
CA ASP A 112 -6.61 11.10 1.88
C ASP A 112 -5.30 10.48 2.39
N LEU A 113 -5.40 9.24 2.90
CA LEU A 113 -4.25 8.48 3.38
C LEU A 113 -3.63 7.64 2.26
N GLU A 114 -2.29 7.66 2.19
CA GLU A 114 -1.49 6.73 1.42
C GLU A 114 -0.72 5.78 2.33
N LEU A 115 -0.31 4.63 1.78
CA LEU A 115 0.59 3.71 2.46
C LEU A 115 1.99 3.89 1.90
N GLU A 116 2.96 4.14 2.76
CA GLU A 116 4.39 4.07 2.43
C GLU A 116 4.99 2.82 3.07
N VAL A 117 5.51 1.91 2.24
CA VAL A 117 6.09 0.64 2.70
C VAL A 117 7.53 0.52 2.23
N GLU A 118 8.42 0.12 3.13
CA GLU A 118 9.82 -0.14 2.81
C GLU A 118 10.04 -1.61 2.41
N VAL A 119 10.30 -1.84 1.13
CA VAL A 119 10.50 -3.18 0.56
C VAL A 119 11.99 -3.40 0.29
N LEU A 120 12.50 -4.62 0.47
CA LEU A 120 13.85 -4.97 0.03
C LEU A 120 14.00 -4.67 -1.46
N SER A 121 15.09 -4.05 -1.87
CA SER A 121 15.29 -3.67 -3.28
C SER A 121 15.28 -4.88 -4.21
N ALA A 122 15.75 -6.03 -3.72
CA ALA A 122 15.73 -7.31 -4.44
C ALA A 122 14.31 -7.85 -4.69
N ASP A 123 13.34 -7.53 -3.84
CA ASP A 123 11.94 -7.93 -4.00
C ASP A 123 11.16 -6.89 -4.81
N ALA A 124 11.51 -5.60 -4.65
CA ALA A 124 10.85 -4.49 -5.32
C ALA A 124 10.93 -4.58 -6.86
N VAL A 125 11.93 -5.28 -7.43
CA VAL A 125 12.02 -5.52 -8.89
C VAL A 125 10.88 -6.37 -9.45
N GLN A 126 10.18 -7.12 -8.60
CA GLN A 126 9.01 -7.91 -8.98
C GLN A 126 7.71 -7.10 -8.89
N LEU A 127 7.77 -5.87 -8.36
CA LEU A 127 6.63 -5.00 -8.17
C LEU A 127 6.45 -4.05 -9.36
N ALA A 128 5.19 -3.75 -9.67
CA ALA A 128 4.81 -2.81 -10.70
C ALA A 128 3.61 -1.97 -10.24
N PRO A 129 3.49 -0.71 -10.70
CA PRO A 129 2.28 0.07 -10.53
C PRO A 129 1.03 -0.72 -10.99
N GLY A 130 -0.04 -0.61 -10.23
CA GLY A 130 -1.28 -1.33 -10.46
C GLY A 130 -1.35 -2.71 -9.81
N MET A 131 -0.26 -3.27 -9.26
CA MET A 131 -0.33 -4.56 -8.56
C MET A 131 -1.22 -4.50 -7.32
N ALA A 132 -1.98 -5.57 -7.09
CA ALA A 132 -2.84 -5.69 -5.93
C ALA A 132 -2.02 -6.01 -4.67
N ALA A 133 -2.46 -5.48 -3.54
CA ALA A 133 -1.89 -5.77 -2.24
C ALA A 133 -2.99 -5.84 -1.18
N GLN A 134 -2.67 -6.47 -0.05
CA GLN A 134 -3.54 -6.55 1.12
C GLN A 134 -2.84 -5.87 2.29
N VAL A 135 -3.57 -5.10 3.07
CA VAL A 135 -3.09 -4.44 4.30
C VAL A 135 -3.57 -5.24 5.49
N LEU A 136 -2.63 -5.64 6.32
CA LEU A 136 -2.82 -6.45 7.51
C LEU A 136 -2.33 -5.69 8.75
N ARG A 137 -2.75 -6.18 9.92
CA ARG A 137 -2.31 -5.71 11.24
C ARG A 137 -2.40 -4.19 11.43
N TRP A 138 -3.36 -3.54 10.75
CA TRP A 138 -3.57 -2.09 10.79
C TRP A 138 -4.41 -1.61 11.99
N GLY A 139 -4.84 -2.52 12.86
CA GLY A 139 -5.56 -2.23 14.10
C GLY A 139 -7.08 -2.36 14.02
N GLY A 140 -7.66 -2.47 12.83
CA GLY A 140 -9.09 -2.75 12.64
C GLY A 140 -9.41 -4.20 12.25
N PRO A 141 -10.70 -4.52 12.04
CA PRO A 141 -11.12 -5.87 11.67
C PRO A 141 -10.76 -6.20 10.22
N GLY A 142 -10.38 -7.45 9.98
CA GLY A 142 -10.12 -7.97 8.64
C GLY A 142 -8.90 -7.35 7.97
N GLN A 143 -8.89 -7.42 6.64
CA GLN A 143 -7.81 -6.91 5.78
C GLN A 143 -8.37 -5.83 4.87
N LEU A 144 -7.52 -4.87 4.49
CA LEU A 144 -7.89 -3.85 3.50
C LEU A 144 -7.24 -4.17 2.16
N GLN A 145 -7.98 -4.00 1.08
CA GLN A 145 -7.44 -4.02 -0.27
C GLN A 145 -6.68 -2.73 -0.57
N ALA A 146 -5.50 -2.84 -1.15
CA ALA A 146 -4.69 -1.74 -1.63
C ALA A 146 -4.14 -2.02 -3.04
N ARG A 147 -3.61 -0.98 -3.70
CA ARG A 147 -2.97 -1.10 -5.01
C ARG A 147 -1.70 -0.28 -5.05
N VAL A 148 -0.64 -0.85 -5.62
CA VAL A 148 0.63 -0.15 -5.81
C VAL A 148 0.42 1.04 -6.73
N ARG A 149 0.71 2.24 -6.25
CA ARG A 149 0.70 3.46 -7.06
C ARG A 149 2.06 3.69 -7.69
N ARG A 150 3.13 3.59 -6.89
CA ARG A 150 4.49 3.90 -7.34
C ARG A 150 5.54 3.13 -6.54
N ILE A 151 6.61 2.75 -7.23
CA ILE A 151 7.86 2.29 -6.61
C ILE A 151 8.85 3.45 -6.75
N GLU A 152 9.42 3.92 -5.65
CA GLU A 152 10.45 4.95 -5.71
C GLU A 152 11.71 4.41 -6.39
N PRO A 153 12.33 5.19 -7.30
CA PRO A 153 13.50 4.73 -8.05
C PRO A 153 14.78 4.71 -7.20
N ALA A 154 14.78 5.42 -6.07
CA ALA A 154 15.94 5.53 -5.19
C ALA A 154 15.86 4.50 -4.05
N GLY A 155 16.89 3.68 -3.93
CA GLY A 155 17.10 2.82 -2.77
C GLY A 155 17.82 3.56 -1.63
N PHE A 156 17.74 3.01 -0.42
CA PHE A 156 18.45 3.47 0.76
C PHE A 156 18.87 2.30 1.66
N THR A 157 19.92 2.52 2.45
CA THR A 157 20.38 1.53 3.44
C THR A 157 19.61 1.71 4.74
N LYS A 158 19.05 0.62 5.27
CA LYS A 158 18.50 0.55 6.62
C LYS A 158 19.22 -0.52 7.43
N VAL A 159 19.52 -0.22 8.68
CA VAL A 159 20.06 -1.22 9.62
C VAL A 159 18.88 -1.88 10.33
N SER A 160 18.74 -3.19 10.15
CA SER A 160 17.70 -3.97 10.84
C SER A 160 17.96 -4.05 12.34
N ALA A 161 16.97 -4.50 13.10
CA ALA A 161 17.11 -4.74 14.54
C ALA A 161 18.24 -5.74 14.89
N LEU A 162 18.66 -6.56 13.94
CA LEU A 162 19.77 -7.52 14.09
C LEU A 162 21.14 -6.94 13.67
N GLY A 163 21.22 -5.65 13.33
CA GLY A 163 22.47 -5.01 12.89
C GLY A 163 22.85 -5.30 11.43
N VAL A 164 22.00 -6.01 10.69
CA VAL A 164 22.23 -6.30 9.27
C VAL A 164 21.84 -5.09 8.43
N GLN A 165 22.74 -4.67 7.54
CA GLN A 165 22.47 -3.63 6.56
C GLN A 165 21.65 -4.19 5.40
N GLU A 166 20.50 -3.58 5.15
CA GLU A 166 19.57 -3.97 4.10
C GLU A 166 19.41 -2.82 3.10
N GLN A 167 19.41 -3.15 1.81
CA GLN A 167 19.03 -2.21 0.76
C GLN A 167 17.52 -2.26 0.56
N ARG A 168 16.85 -1.13 0.73
CA ARG A 168 15.39 -1.01 0.64
C ARG A 168 15.00 0.10 -0.33
N THR A 169 13.77 0.07 -0.82
CA THR A 169 13.13 1.18 -1.52
C THR A 169 11.73 1.42 -0.94
N ARG A 170 11.20 2.61 -1.14
CA ARG A 170 9.83 2.96 -0.75
C ARG A 170 8.86 2.56 -1.86
N VAL A 171 7.76 1.95 -1.45
CA VAL A 171 6.63 1.62 -2.33
C VAL A 171 5.41 2.33 -1.77
N LEU A 172 4.79 3.15 -2.61
CA LEU A 172 3.58 3.88 -2.29
C LEU A 172 2.36 3.12 -2.81
N LEU A 173 1.36 2.95 -1.96
CA LEU A 173 0.10 2.28 -2.29
C LEU A 173 -1.10 3.14 -1.91
N ASP A 174 -2.19 2.96 -2.66
CA ASP A 174 -3.48 3.57 -2.37
C ASP A 174 -4.41 2.52 -1.75
N ILE A 175 -5.14 2.89 -0.70
CA ILE A 175 -6.15 2.03 -0.10
C ILE A 175 -7.39 2.04 -1.01
N THR A 176 -7.76 0.87 -1.53
CA THR A 176 -8.89 0.70 -2.46
C THR A 176 -10.18 0.24 -1.76
N SER A 177 -10.09 -0.12 -0.47
CA SER A 177 -11.25 -0.44 0.36
C SER A 177 -12.07 0.80 0.66
N ALA A 178 -13.39 0.63 0.85
CA ALA A 178 -14.29 1.74 1.13
C ALA A 178 -13.86 2.50 2.40
N ARG A 179 -13.89 3.85 2.35
CA ARG A 179 -13.45 4.73 3.45
C ARG A 179 -14.00 4.33 4.82
N ALA A 180 -15.26 3.87 4.86
CA ALA A 180 -15.94 3.41 6.07
C ALA A 180 -15.21 2.28 6.81
N GLN A 181 -14.47 1.43 6.09
CA GLN A 181 -13.76 0.30 6.67
C GLN A 181 -12.51 0.71 7.44
N TRP A 182 -11.90 1.85 7.09
CA TRP A 182 -10.62 2.30 7.65
C TRP A 182 -10.71 3.69 8.30
N GLN A 183 -11.88 4.09 8.80
CA GLN A 183 -12.09 5.38 9.51
C GLN A 183 -11.16 5.59 10.70
N ALA A 184 -10.78 4.51 11.37
CA ALA A 184 -9.88 4.54 12.52
C ALA A 184 -8.38 4.56 12.15
N LEU A 185 -8.02 4.36 10.88
CA LEU A 185 -6.62 4.44 10.47
C LEU A 185 -6.16 5.89 10.51
N GLY A 186 -5.08 6.15 11.25
CA GLY A 186 -4.48 7.47 11.41
C GLY A 186 -3.16 7.61 10.67
N ASP A 187 -2.60 8.82 10.73
CA ASP A 187 -1.24 9.11 10.25
C ASP A 187 -0.19 8.35 11.07
N ALA A 188 0.90 7.95 10.41
CA ALA A 188 2.05 7.24 10.99
C ALA A 188 1.72 5.91 11.72
N PHE A 189 0.56 5.31 11.46
CA PHE A 189 0.23 3.98 12.00
C PHE A 189 1.10 2.90 11.35
N HIS A 190 1.50 1.92 12.16
CA HIS A 190 2.18 0.74 11.65
C HIS A 190 1.17 -0.22 11.04
N VAL A 191 1.44 -0.68 9.82
CA VAL A 191 0.68 -1.70 9.10
C VAL A 191 1.67 -2.66 8.44
N GLU A 192 1.21 -3.85 8.04
CA GLU A 192 1.94 -4.60 7.02
C GLU A 192 1.14 -4.77 5.75
N VAL A 193 1.89 -5.01 4.69
CA VAL A 193 1.36 -5.14 3.35
C VAL A 193 1.87 -6.43 2.73
N GLU A 194 0.94 -7.26 2.26
CA GLU A 194 1.22 -8.42 1.44
C GLU A 194 0.96 -8.07 -0.02
N PHE A 195 2.02 -8.09 -0.83
CA PHE A 195 1.93 -7.85 -2.28
C PHE A 195 1.53 -9.13 -3.00
N ILE A 196 0.52 -9.05 -3.87
CA ILE A 196 0.08 -10.18 -4.69
C ILE A 196 0.95 -10.21 -5.95
N THR A 197 2.03 -10.99 -5.92
CA THR A 197 2.99 -11.09 -7.02
C THR A 197 2.49 -12.00 -8.15
N GLN A 198 1.77 -13.06 -7.81
CA GLN A 198 1.16 -13.98 -8.76
C GLN A 198 -0.19 -14.45 -8.22
N GLN A 199 -1.15 -14.61 -9.13
CA GLN A 199 -2.47 -15.15 -8.83
C GLN A 199 -2.87 -16.12 -9.94
N ARG A 200 -3.45 -17.25 -9.54
CA ARG A 200 -4.04 -18.24 -10.43
C ARG A 200 -5.43 -18.57 -9.92
N GLU A 201 -6.40 -18.55 -10.82
CA GLU A 201 -7.77 -18.94 -10.51
C GLU A 201 -7.99 -20.40 -10.91
N GLN A 202 -9.00 -21.03 -10.30
CA GLN A 202 -9.45 -22.39 -10.66
C GLN A 202 -8.33 -23.44 -10.62
N VAL A 203 -7.49 -23.40 -9.57
CA VAL A 203 -6.41 -24.37 -9.37
C VAL A 203 -6.83 -25.47 -8.39
N LEU A 204 -6.34 -26.69 -8.61
CA LEU A 204 -6.34 -27.71 -7.56
C LEU A 204 -5.30 -27.32 -6.53
N GLN A 205 -5.69 -27.25 -5.27
CA GLN A 205 -4.79 -26.90 -4.17
C GLN A 205 -5.04 -27.80 -2.96
N VAL A 206 -3.99 -27.99 -2.18
CA VAL A 206 -4.06 -28.64 -0.87
C VAL A 206 -3.51 -27.70 0.20
N PRO A 207 -3.90 -27.86 1.48
CA PRO A 207 -3.24 -27.15 2.56
C PRO A 207 -1.73 -27.42 2.54
N ALA A 208 -0.92 -26.39 2.75
CA ALA A 208 0.54 -26.51 2.74
C ALA A 208 1.05 -27.51 3.79
N SER A 209 0.26 -27.76 4.84
CA SER A 209 0.53 -28.74 5.90
C SER A 209 0.36 -30.21 5.48
N ALA A 210 -0.29 -30.49 4.35
CA ALA A 210 -0.41 -31.85 3.80
C ALA A 210 0.84 -32.28 3.00
N LEU A 211 1.64 -31.31 2.58
CA LEU A 211 2.79 -31.51 1.72
C LEU A 211 4.05 -31.81 2.54
N PHE A 212 4.79 -32.85 2.15
CA PHE A 212 6.09 -33.18 2.76
C PHE A 212 7.13 -33.54 1.70
N ARG A 213 8.41 -33.47 2.09
CA ARG A 213 9.53 -33.87 1.22
C ARG A 213 9.73 -35.39 1.30
N SER A 214 9.79 -36.01 0.13
CA SER A 214 10.17 -37.41 -0.08
C SER A 214 11.50 -37.48 -0.85
N ALA A 215 12.04 -38.68 -1.05
CA ALA A 215 13.26 -38.89 -1.85
C ALA A 215 13.12 -38.44 -3.31
N GLU A 216 11.90 -38.50 -3.86
CA GLU A 216 11.60 -38.20 -5.27
C GLU A 216 11.09 -36.77 -5.49
N GLY A 217 10.95 -35.98 -4.42
CA GLY A 217 10.48 -34.60 -4.50
C GLY A 217 9.38 -34.29 -3.49
N TRP A 218 8.32 -33.63 -3.93
CA TRP A 218 7.17 -33.33 -3.09
C TRP A 218 6.16 -34.47 -3.14
N ALA A 219 5.57 -34.79 -1.98
CA ALA A 219 4.57 -35.83 -1.88
C ALA A 219 3.48 -35.44 -0.87
N VAL A 220 2.34 -36.11 -0.99
CA VAL A 220 1.26 -36.11 -0.01
C VAL A 220 0.87 -37.55 0.32
N TYR A 221 0.09 -37.71 1.39
CA TYR A 221 -0.63 -38.96 1.65
C TYR A 221 -2.10 -38.80 1.24
N ARG A 222 -2.48 -39.40 0.12
CA ARG A 222 -3.88 -39.49 -0.30
C ARG A 222 -4.58 -40.60 0.46
N ILE A 223 -5.82 -40.38 0.89
CA ILE A 223 -6.63 -41.40 1.55
C ILE A 223 -7.40 -42.18 0.49
N GLU A 224 -7.11 -43.47 0.40
CA GLU A 224 -7.80 -44.39 -0.49
C GLU A 224 -8.29 -45.60 0.31
N GLN A 225 -9.62 -45.80 0.36
CA GLN A 225 -10.25 -46.90 1.10
C GLN A 225 -9.80 -46.99 2.59
N GLY A 226 -9.68 -45.83 3.26
CA GLY A 226 -9.25 -45.76 4.66
C GLY A 226 -7.77 -46.06 4.89
N ARG A 227 -6.94 -45.98 3.85
CA ARG A 227 -5.48 -46.13 3.94
C ARG A 227 -4.77 -44.92 3.35
N ALA A 228 -3.68 -44.51 3.97
CA ALA A 228 -2.77 -43.52 3.41
C ALA A 228 -1.99 -44.12 2.25
N ARG A 229 -1.93 -43.39 1.12
CA ARG A 229 -1.16 -43.75 -0.06
C ARG A 229 -0.15 -42.67 -0.37
N HIS A 230 1.13 -43.04 -0.35
CA HIS A 230 2.22 -42.12 -0.71
C HIS A 230 2.06 -41.73 -2.18
N THR A 231 1.78 -40.46 -2.42
CA THR A 231 1.44 -39.94 -3.74
C THR A 231 2.42 -38.82 -4.08
N PRO A 232 3.40 -39.04 -4.97
CA PRO A 232 4.24 -37.99 -5.49
C PRO A 232 3.39 -36.93 -6.22
N VAL A 233 3.72 -35.66 -6.01
CA VAL A 233 2.99 -34.54 -6.63
C VAL A 233 3.95 -33.55 -7.27
N GLN A 234 3.51 -32.97 -8.39
CA GLN A 234 4.13 -31.79 -8.96
C GLN A 234 3.37 -30.57 -8.44
N ILE A 235 4.11 -29.62 -7.86
CA ILE A 235 3.53 -28.41 -7.28
C ILE A 235 3.76 -27.20 -8.18
N GLY A 236 2.79 -26.28 -8.17
CA GLY A 236 2.87 -24.97 -8.83
C GLY A 236 3.14 -23.87 -7.81
N LEU A 237 2.30 -22.84 -7.79
CA LEU A 237 2.38 -21.76 -6.82
C LEU A 237 2.24 -22.26 -5.38
N ARG A 238 3.06 -21.71 -4.49
CA ARG A 238 3.06 -22.02 -3.07
C ARG A 238 2.84 -20.73 -2.26
N ALA A 239 1.74 -20.70 -1.53
CA ALA A 239 1.48 -19.71 -0.50
C ALA A 239 1.80 -20.31 0.89
N ALA A 240 1.69 -19.49 1.94
CA ALA A 240 1.94 -19.95 3.31
C ALA A 240 0.94 -21.03 3.77
N SER A 241 -0.34 -20.89 3.39
CA SER A 241 -1.43 -21.77 3.82
C SER A 241 -1.80 -22.87 2.81
N ALA A 242 -1.54 -22.65 1.53
CA ALA A 242 -1.98 -23.53 0.44
C ALA A 242 -0.93 -23.69 -0.64
N VAL A 243 -0.96 -24.84 -1.31
CA VAL A 243 -0.06 -25.17 -2.42
C VAL A 243 -0.88 -25.66 -3.60
N GLN A 244 -0.62 -25.08 -4.77
CA GLN A 244 -1.17 -25.55 -6.04
C GLN A 244 -0.57 -26.90 -6.41
N ILE A 245 -1.43 -27.83 -6.85
CA ILE A 245 -1.05 -29.13 -7.37
C ILE A 245 -1.27 -29.13 -8.89
N GLU A 246 -0.21 -29.34 -9.64
CA GLU A 246 -0.23 -29.44 -11.10
C GLU A 246 -0.46 -30.88 -11.56
N GLN A 247 0.12 -31.85 -10.86
CA GLN A 247 0.01 -33.28 -11.16
C GLN A 247 0.04 -34.13 -9.88
N GLY A 248 -0.54 -35.33 -9.94
CA GLY A 248 -0.49 -36.35 -8.89
C GLY A 248 -1.77 -36.47 -8.05
N LEU A 249 -2.66 -35.47 -8.09
CA LEU A 249 -3.97 -35.50 -7.42
C LEU A 249 -5.09 -35.08 -8.37
N GLN A 250 -6.31 -35.42 -7.99
CA GLN A 250 -7.54 -35.00 -8.64
C GLN A 250 -8.47 -34.27 -7.67
N ALA A 251 -9.38 -33.46 -8.20
CA ALA A 251 -10.40 -32.82 -7.38
C ALA A 251 -11.28 -33.87 -6.69
N GLY A 252 -11.47 -33.72 -5.38
CA GLY A 252 -12.19 -34.69 -4.55
C GLY A 252 -11.28 -35.71 -3.85
N ASP A 253 -9.99 -35.77 -4.19
CA ASP A 253 -9.03 -36.57 -3.42
C ASP A 253 -8.88 -36.01 -2.00
N THR A 254 -9.05 -36.86 -0.99
CA THR A 254 -8.81 -36.49 0.40
C THR A 254 -7.34 -36.72 0.76
N VAL A 255 -6.69 -35.76 1.41
CA VAL A 255 -5.30 -35.86 1.83
C VAL A 255 -5.15 -35.82 3.35
N VAL A 256 -4.09 -36.40 3.86
CA VAL A 256 -3.73 -36.32 5.28
C VAL A 256 -3.06 -34.97 5.57
N LEU A 257 -3.59 -34.24 6.54
CA LEU A 257 -2.97 -33.01 7.05
C LEU A 257 -1.89 -33.37 8.07
N GLN A 258 -0.77 -32.64 8.05
CA GLN A 258 0.34 -32.77 9.00
C GLN A 258 0.77 -34.23 9.23
N PRO A 259 1.17 -34.96 8.17
CA PRO A 259 1.61 -36.33 8.32
C PRO A 259 2.84 -36.38 9.24
N ASP A 260 2.79 -37.25 10.24
CA ASP A 260 3.96 -37.53 11.08
C ASP A 260 4.95 -38.45 10.37
N SER A 261 6.14 -38.61 10.95
CA SER A 261 7.20 -39.46 10.40
C SER A 261 6.93 -40.96 10.51
N GLN A 262 5.87 -41.37 11.23
CA GLN A 262 5.51 -42.78 11.42
C GLN A 262 4.50 -43.24 10.35
N LEU A 263 3.78 -42.30 9.74
CA LEU A 263 2.88 -42.59 8.63
C LEU A 263 3.68 -43.07 7.41
N HIS A 264 3.34 -44.26 6.94
CA HIS A 264 3.95 -44.90 5.78
C HIS A 264 2.88 -45.33 4.78
N ASP A 265 3.31 -45.67 3.57
CA ASP A 265 2.40 -46.16 2.53
C ASP A 265 1.61 -47.39 3.00
N GLY A 266 0.30 -47.38 2.71
CA GLY A 266 -0.63 -48.44 3.06
C GLY A 266 -1.12 -48.44 4.52
N ALA A 267 -0.62 -47.54 5.38
CA ALA A 267 -1.06 -47.41 6.77
C ALA A 267 -2.56 -47.11 6.86
N ARG A 268 -3.26 -47.72 7.83
CA ARG A 268 -4.68 -47.44 8.06
C ARG A 268 -4.84 -46.05 8.70
N VAL A 269 -5.76 -45.26 8.16
CA VAL A 269 -6.10 -43.93 8.67
C VAL A 269 -7.58 -43.87 8.98
N ARG A 270 -7.93 -43.08 10.00
CA ARG A 270 -9.32 -42.77 10.34
C ARG A 270 -9.49 -41.27 10.21
N SER A 271 -10.50 -40.84 9.48
CA SER A 271 -10.87 -39.42 9.43
C SER A 271 -11.28 -38.97 10.83
N SER A 272 -10.52 -38.06 11.42
CA SER A 272 -11.04 -37.23 12.51
C SER A 272 -11.96 -36.22 11.86
N GLY A 273 -13.25 -36.23 12.21
CA GLY A 273 -14.32 -35.52 11.51
C GLY A 273 -14.29 -33.99 11.54
N ASP A 274 -13.13 -33.37 11.74
CA ASP A 274 -12.96 -31.91 11.88
C ASP A 274 -11.78 -31.33 11.05
N GLY A 275 -11.20 -32.10 10.12
CA GLY A 275 -10.01 -31.67 9.37
C GLY A 275 -9.90 -32.18 7.93
N ALA A 276 -11.00 -32.55 7.28
CA ALA A 276 -10.99 -32.86 5.85
C ALA A 276 -11.30 -31.58 5.06
N VAL A 277 -10.33 -31.13 4.25
CA VAL A 277 -10.53 -30.15 3.18
C VAL A 277 -10.07 -30.80 1.89
#